data_AF-F0NDY5-F1
#
_entry.id   AF-F0NDY5-F1
#
_cell.length_a   1.000
_cell.length_b   1.000
_cell.length_c   1.000
_cell.angle_alpha   90.00
_cell.angle_beta   90.00
_cell.angle_gamma   90.00
#
_symmetry.space_group_name_H-M   'P 1'
#
loop_
_entity.id
_entity.type
_entity.pdbx_description
1 polymer ?
#
loop_
_entity_poly.entity_id
_entity_poly.type
_entity_poly.pdbx_seq_one_letter_code
_entity_poly.pdbx_strand_id
1 'polypeptide(L)'
;MQRFTKVIIENIYSPLLSNIREGDIVIDAGANIGLFSILASFKVKDKGRVIAIEPEPNNLKILMQNVELNNLDNVIVIPKALYDKPGRKG
;
A
#
# COMPACT_ATOMS: atom_id res chain seq x y z
N MET A 1 -5.37 -24.48 -1.04
CA MET A 1 -5.58 -23.08 -0.60
C MET A 1 -4.72 -22.70 0.60
N GLN A 2 -4.71 -23.45 1.73
CA GLN A 2 -3.99 -23.04 2.95
C GLN A 2 -2.46 -22.88 2.82
N ARG A 3 -1.81 -23.60 1.91
CA ARG A 3 -0.35 -23.53 1.72
C ARG A 3 0.13 -22.25 1.02
N PHE A 4 -0.73 -21.63 0.19
CA PHE A 4 -0.40 -20.40 -0.54
C PHE A 4 -0.45 -19.17 0.36
N THR A 5 -1.49 -19.06 1.19
CA THR A 5 -1.64 -17.97 2.16
C THR A 5 -0.46 -17.94 3.13
N LYS A 6 -0.01 -19.12 3.57
CA LYS A 6 1.14 -19.29 4.46
C LYS A 6 2.42 -18.69 3.87
N VAL A 7 2.74 -19.02 2.61
CA VAL A 7 3.97 -18.54 1.97
C VAL A 7 3.94 -17.04 1.74
N ILE A 8 2.84 -16.48 1.25
CA ILE A 8 2.77 -15.06 0.91
C ILE A 8 2.64 -14.19 2.17
N ILE A 9 1.69 -14.50 3.06
CA ILE A 9 1.44 -13.65 4.23
C ILE A 9 2.52 -13.87 5.31
N GLU A 10 2.85 -15.11 5.64
CA GLU A 10 3.76 -15.37 6.78
C GLU A 10 5.23 -15.15 6.40
N ASN A 11 5.67 -15.54 5.21
CA ASN A 11 7.10 -15.46 4.87
C ASN A 11 7.51 -14.13 4.19
N ILE A 12 6.60 -13.45 3.47
CA ILE A 12 6.94 -12.21 2.76
C ILE A 12 6.43 -11.00 3.54
N TYR A 13 5.14 -10.97 3.89
CA TYR A 13 4.56 -9.78 4.51
C TYR A 13 4.79 -9.69 6.02
N SER A 14 4.81 -10.80 6.75
CA SER A 14 4.97 -10.77 8.22
C SER A 14 6.25 -10.06 8.67
N PRO A 15 7.44 -10.29 8.07
CA PRO A 15 8.66 -9.57 8.45
C PRO A 15 8.62 -8.07 8.11
N LEU A 16 7.91 -7.69 7.04
CA LEU A 16 7.76 -6.28 6.66
C LEU A 16 6.80 -5.57 7.61
N LEU A 17 5.69 -6.22 7.94
CA LEU A 17 4.64 -5.68 8.80
C LEU A 17 5.01 -5.70 10.29
N SER A 18 6.00 -6.49 10.71
CA SER A 18 6.41 -6.59 12.12
C SER A 18 7.12 -5.34 12.64
N ASN A 19 7.71 -4.54 11.76
CA ASN A 19 8.41 -3.30 12.12
C ASN A 19 7.50 -2.06 12.08
N ILE A 20 6.30 -2.17 11.51
CA ILE A 20 5.34 -1.07 11.43
C ILE A 20 4.59 -0.98 12.76
N ARG A 21 4.59 0.22 13.34
CA ARG A 21 3.94 0.54 14.61
C ARG A 21 2.75 1.47 14.40
N GLU A 22 1.89 1.51 15.40
CA GLU A 22 0.81 2.49 15.47
C GLU A 22 1.37 3.91 15.39
N GLY A 23 0.78 4.75 14.54
CA GLY A 23 1.23 6.12 14.33
C GLY A 23 2.31 6.31 13.27
N ASP A 24 2.89 5.23 12.73
CA ASP A 24 3.91 5.35 11.68
C ASP A 24 3.34 5.92 10.36
N ILE A 25 4.24 6.49 9.56
CA ILE A 25 3.98 6.83 8.16
C ILE A 25 4.69 5.79 7.28
N VAL A 26 3.93 5.09 6.45
CA VAL A 26 4.43 4.08 5.52
C VAL A 26 4.34 4.61 4.10
N ILE A 27 5.42 4.49 3.32
CA ILE A 27 5.42 4.79 1.89
C ILE A 27 5.41 3.46 1.13
N ASP A 28 4.37 3.23 0.34
CA ASP A 28 4.20 2.06 -0.52
C ASP A 28 4.46 2.46 -1.98
N ALA A 29 5.69 2.19 -2.43
CA ALA A 29 6.19 2.57 -3.74
C ALA A 29 5.91 1.46 -4.76
N GLY A 30 4.91 1.67 -5.64
CA GLY A 30 4.40 0.62 -6.53
C GLY A 30 3.26 -0.15 -5.89
N ALA A 31 2.27 0.59 -5.38
CA ALA A 31 1.18 0.03 -4.59
C ALA A 31 0.30 -0.97 -5.36
N ASN A 32 0.36 -0.99 -6.70
CA ASN A 32 -0.37 -1.93 -7.57
C ASN A 32 -1.87 -1.91 -7.20
N ILE A 33 -2.49 -3.06 -6.92
CA ILE A 33 -3.89 -3.17 -6.46
C ILE A 33 -4.10 -2.94 -4.96
N GLY A 34 -3.06 -2.57 -4.19
CA GLY A 34 -3.19 -2.11 -2.81
C GLY A 34 -3.08 -3.14 -1.70
N LEU A 35 -2.64 -4.38 -1.98
CA LEU A 35 -2.57 -5.44 -0.96
C LEU A 35 -1.71 -5.04 0.25
N PHE A 36 -0.50 -4.53 0.00
CA PHE A 36 0.38 -4.11 1.10
C PHE A 36 -0.13 -2.84 1.78
N SER A 37 -0.56 -1.85 1.00
CA SER A 37 -1.17 -0.61 1.52
C SER A 37 -2.30 -0.86 2.53
N ILE A 38 -3.20 -1.80 2.23
CA ILE A 38 -4.29 -2.20 3.15
C ILE A 38 -3.74 -2.81 4.43
N LEU A 39 -2.81 -3.76 4.32
CA LEU A 39 -2.22 -4.43 5.50
C LEU A 39 -1.44 -3.44 6.39
N ALA A 40 -0.70 -2.52 5.77
CA ALA A 40 0.03 -1.47 6.47
C ALA A 40 -0.93 -0.48 7.14
N SER A 41 -2.05 -0.12 6.50
CA SER A 41 -3.08 0.75 7.05
C SER A 41 -3.64 0.21 8.38
N PHE A 42 -3.92 -1.10 8.46
CA PHE A 42 -4.37 -1.70 9.71
C PHE A 42 -3.30 -1.71 10.81
N LYS A 43 -2.00 -1.76 10.44
CA LYS A 43 -0.90 -1.71 11.40
C LYS A 43 -0.69 -0.32 11.99
N VAL A 44 -0.71 0.71 11.15
CA VAL A 44 -0.47 2.10 11.58
C VAL A 44 -1.67 2.72 12.32
N LYS A 45 -2.87 2.15 12.12
CA LYS A 45 -4.16 2.60 12.71
C LYS A 45 -4.47 4.07 12.43
N ASP A 46 -5.40 4.64 13.19
CA ASP A 46 -5.99 5.97 12.94
C ASP A 46 -4.98 7.12 13.09
N LYS A 47 -3.93 6.91 13.90
CA LYS A 47 -2.88 7.92 14.14
C LYS A 47 -1.79 7.94 13.07
N GLY A 48 -1.69 6.89 12.27
CA GLY A 48 -0.69 6.78 11.22
C GLY A 48 -1.26 7.02 9.83
N ARG A 49 -0.40 6.86 8.82
CA ARG A 49 -0.74 7.08 7.41
C ARG A 49 -0.01 6.10 6.50
N VAL A 50 -0.65 5.72 5.40
CA VAL A 50 -0.01 5.04 4.27
C VAL A 50 -0.07 5.95 3.05
N ILE A 51 1.06 6.17 2.40
CA ILE A 51 1.16 6.89 1.14
C ILE A 51 1.38 5.86 0.04
N ALA A 52 0.33 5.54 -0.71
CA ALA A 52 0.30 4.54 -1.76
C ALA A 52 0.57 5.19 -3.12
N ILE A 53 1.65 4.82 -3.80
CA ILE A 53 2.09 5.43 -5.04
C ILE A 53 1.96 4.41 -6.17
N GLU A 54 1.11 4.70 -7.16
CA GLU A 54 0.85 3.81 -8.30
C GLU A 54 0.60 4.60 -9.59
N PRO A 55 1.41 4.45 -10.64
CA PRO A 55 1.22 5.16 -11.91
C PRO A 55 0.24 4.51 -12.89
N GLU A 56 0.04 3.19 -12.84
CA GLU A 56 -0.73 2.48 -13.88
C GLU A 56 -2.25 2.66 -13.66
N PRO A 57 -3.01 3.15 -14.66
CA PRO A 57 -4.42 3.51 -14.47
C PRO A 57 -5.35 2.36 -14.04
N ASN A 58 -5.15 1.13 -14.51
CA ASN A 58 -6.01 0.00 -14.15
C ASN A 58 -5.77 -0.44 -12.71
N ASN A 59 -4.50 -0.51 -12.29
CA ASN A 59 -4.09 -0.77 -10.91
C ASN A 59 -4.62 0.32 -9.98
N LEU A 60 -4.47 1.59 -10.36
CA LEU A 60 -4.97 2.73 -9.59
C LEU A 60 -6.47 2.63 -9.34
N LYS A 61 -7.26 2.26 -10.36
CA LYS A 61 -8.71 2.07 -10.22
C LYS A 61 -9.02 0.98 -9.18
N ILE A 62 -8.34 -0.15 -9.24
CA ILE A 62 -8.55 -1.26 -8.31
C ILE A 62 -8.06 -0.89 -6.90
N LEU A 63 -6.92 -0.21 -6.78
CA LEU A 63 -6.40 0.31 -5.52
C LEU A 63 -7.42 1.22 -4.82
N MET A 64 -7.98 2.20 -5.54
CA MET A 64 -8.98 3.10 -4.99
C MET A 64 -10.24 2.35 -4.53
N GLN A 65 -10.72 1.39 -5.33
CA GLN A 65 -11.85 0.54 -4.95
C GLN A 65 -11.55 -0.27 -3.69
N ASN A 66 -10.35 -0.84 -3.58
CA ASN A 66 -9.93 -1.61 -2.42
C ASN A 66 -9.80 -0.74 -1.16
N VAL A 67 -9.30 0.49 -1.28
CA VAL A 67 -9.27 1.46 -0.18
C VAL A 67 -10.68 1.80 0.30
N GLU A 68 -11.60 2.07 -0.63
CA GLU A 68 -13.00 2.38 -0.33
C GLU A 68 -13.73 1.19 0.32
N LEU A 69 -13.61 -0.01 -0.25
CA LEU A 69 -14.25 -1.23 0.27
C LEU A 69 -13.81 -1.60 1.69
N ASN A 70 -12.60 -1.18 2.10
CA ASN A 70 -12.07 -1.41 3.44
C ASN A 70 -12.30 -0.23 4.40
N ASN A 71 -12.96 0.85 3.96
CA ASN A 71 -13.19 2.08 4.74
C ASN A 71 -11.90 2.68 5.31
N LEU A 72 -10.85 2.76 4.48
CA LEU A 72 -9.53 3.20 4.94
C LEU A 72 -9.32 4.71 4.74
N ASP A 73 -9.58 5.48 5.80
CA ASP A 73 -9.37 6.95 5.80
C ASP A 73 -7.90 7.36 5.99
N ASN A 74 -7.02 6.41 6.34
CA ASN A 74 -5.61 6.64 6.61
C ASN A 74 -4.69 6.29 5.41
N VAL A 75 -5.25 6.03 4.23
CA VAL A 75 -4.50 5.76 2.99
C VAL A 75 -4.61 6.94 2.02
N ILE A 76 -3.48 7.48 1.59
CA ILE A 76 -3.37 8.56 0.61
C ILE A 76 -2.84 7.97 -0.70
N VAL A 77 -3.61 8.06 -1.78
CA VAL A 77 -3.23 7.53 -3.09
C VAL A 77 -2.62 8.63 -3.96
N ILE A 78 -1.43 8.38 -4.51
CA ILE A 78 -0.71 9.28 -5.41
C ILE A 78 -0.55 8.61 -6.79
N PRO A 79 -1.24 9.11 -7.84
CA PRO A 79 -1.21 8.51 -9.17
C PRO A 79 0.02 8.96 -9.97
N LYS A 80 1.22 8.59 -9.52
CA LYS A 80 2.48 9.01 -10.14
C LYS A 80 3.53 7.90 -10.12
N ALA A 81 4.44 7.96 -11.09
CA ALA A 81 5.63 7.12 -11.09
C ALA A 81 6.71 7.75 -10.18
N LEU A 82 7.52 6.90 -9.55
CA LEU A 82 8.74 7.31 -8.86
C LEU A 82 9.93 7.26 -9.80
N TYR A 83 10.78 8.28 -9.74
CA TYR A 83 12.02 8.36 -10.50
C TYR A 83 13.06 9.14 -9.69
N ASP A 84 14.35 8.90 -9.94
CA ASP A 84 15.46 9.54 -9.23
C ASP A 84 15.68 11.01 -9.62
N LYS A 85 15.00 11.48 -10.67
CA LYS A 85 15.00 12.87 -11.15
C LYS A 85 13.57 13.35 -11.44
N PRO A 86 13.33 14.67 -11.47
CA PRO A 86 12.05 15.19 -11.94
C PRO A 86 11.79 14.76 -13.39
N GLY A 87 10.65 14.12 -13.64
CA GLY A 87 10.22 13.77 -14.99
C GLY A 87 9.85 15.02 -15.80
N ARG A 88 10.09 14.98 -17.12
CA ARG A 88 9.54 15.94 -18.07
C ARG A 88 8.26 15.35 -18.66
N LYS A 89 7.18 16.13 -18.73
CA LYS A 89 5.99 15.72 -19.50
C LYS A 89 6.39 15.66 -20.98
N GLY A 90 6.18 14.50 -21.61
CA GLY A 90 6.18 14.34 -23.06
C GLY A 90 4.81 14.64 -23.65
#